data_AF-A0A3T7S6U8-F1
#
_entry.id   AF-A0A3T7S6U8-F1
#
_cell.length_a   1.000
_cell.length_b   1.000
_cell.length_c   1.000
_cell.angle_alpha   90.00
_cell.angle_beta   90.00
_cell.angle_gamma   90.00
#
_symmetry.space_group_name_H-M   'P 1'
#
loop_
_entity.id
_entity.type
_entity.pdbx_description
1 polymer ?
#
loop_
_entity_poly.entity_id
_entity_poly.type
_entity_poly.pdbx_seq_one_letter_code
_entity_poly.pdbx_strand_id
1 'polypeptide(L)'
;QVGIMLGALVGPYFKNRKYHYKSWLFVSSIFMAVTTFAMLFATNDFVILACSFLTGSIFATWFAFIFSIPKEELKEATTQIVTWAMSTFWVCTFVLATINSQLIGWSVDLTGGFTVGFT
;
A
#
# COMPACT_ATOMS: atom_id res chain seq x y z
N GLN A 1 -11.95 -3.11 9.29
CA GLN A 1 -11.13 -2.16 10.08
C GLN A 1 -10.07 -2.82 10.95
N VAL A 2 -10.34 -3.99 11.57
CA VAL A 2 -9.37 -4.69 12.44
C VAL A 2 -8.01 -4.95 11.78
N GLY A 3 -7.96 -5.34 10.50
CA GLY A 3 -6.69 -5.57 9.80
C GLY A 3 -5.82 -4.32 9.64
N ILE A 4 -6.44 -3.16 9.43
CA ILE A 4 -5.73 -1.87 9.34
C ILE A 4 -5.17 -1.49 10.72
N MET A 5 -5.95 -1.71 11.79
CA MET A 5 -5.49 -1.48 13.16
C MET A 5 -4.33 -2.40 13.53
N LEU A 6 -4.42 -3.68 13.20
CA LEU A 6 -3.32 -4.64 13.43
C LEU A 6 -2.08 -4.26 12.63
N GLY A 7 -2.22 -3.92 11.34
CA GLY A 7 -1.11 -3.44 10.51
C GLY A 7 -0.45 -2.17 11.08
N ALA A 8 -1.25 -1.22 11.57
CA ALA A 8 -0.76 0.00 12.19
C ALA A 8 0.01 -0.24 13.50
N LEU A 9 -0.27 -1.32 14.24
CA LEU A 9 0.47 -1.72 15.45
C LEU A 9 1.72 -2.55 15.12
N VAL A 10 1.61 -3.40 14.10
CA VAL A 10 2.68 -4.27 13.62
C VAL A 10 3.85 -3.47 13.05
N GLY A 11 3.57 -2.36 12.35
CA GLY A 11 4.61 -1.47 11.81
C GLY A 11 5.61 -0.96 12.87
N PRO A 12 5.14 -0.25 13.91
CA PRO A 12 5.96 0.19 15.05
C PRO A 12 6.66 -0.95 15.79
N TYR A 13 6.01 -2.12 15.91
CA TYR A 13 6.61 -3.30 16.55
C TYR A 13 7.84 -3.81 15.78
N PHE A 14 7.74 -3.95 14.45
CA PHE A 14 8.88 -4.35 13.62
C PHE A 14 9.96 -3.27 13.56
N LYS A 15 9.57 -1.99 13.60
CA LYS A 15 10.50 -0.86 13.69
C LYS A 15 11.36 -0.91 14.96
N ASN A 16 10.77 -1.20 16.11
CA ASN A 16 11.50 -1.35 17.38
C ASN A 16 12.50 -2.51 17.38
N ARG A 17 12.37 -3.47 16.46
CA ARG A 17 13.32 -4.59 16.28
C ARG A 17 14.46 -4.30 15.29
N LYS A 18 14.67 -3.03 14.91
CA LYS A 18 15.73 -2.57 13.98
C LYS A 18 15.63 -3.15 12.55
N TYR A 19 14.43 -3.54 12.10
CA TYR A 19 14.25 -3.90 10.69
C TYR A 19 14.46 -2.68 9.80
N HIS A 20 15.34 -2.83 8.80
CA HIS A 20 15.60 -1.75 7.83
C HIS A 20 14.35 -1.46 6.99
N TYR A 21 13.92 -0.19 7.00
CA TYR A 21 12.70 0.27 6.31
C TYR A 21 12.67 -0.14 4.83
N LYS A 22 13.82 -0.06 4.14
CA LYS A 22 13.95 -0.37 2.71
C LYS A 22 13.67 -1.85 2.41
N SER A 23 14.17 -2.75 3.26
CA SER A 23 13.91 -4.19 3.11
C SER A 23 12.46 -4.52 3.45
N TRP A 24 11.88 -3.87 4.47
CA TRP A 24 10.48 -4.07 4.82
C TRP A 24 9.53 -3.65 3.70
N LEU A 25 9.71 -2.43 3.15
CA LEU A 25 8.90 -1.94 2.02
C LEU A 25 9.03 -2.87 0.81
N PHE A 26 10.22 -3.34 0.48
CA PHE A 26 10.42 -4.23 -0.66
C PHE A 26 9.73 -5.60 -0.49
N VAL A 27 9.93 -6.26 0.65
CA VAL A 27 9.33 -7.58 0.93
C VAL A 27 7.81 -7.49 1.01
N SER A 28 7.29 -6.43 1.65
CA SER A 28 5.85 -6.20 1.73
C SER A 28 5.23 -5.84 0.38
N SER A 29 5.90 -5.08 -0.50
CA SER A 29 5.46 -4.84 -1.88
C SER A 29 5.27 -6.15 -2.64
N ILE A 30 6.27 -7.04 -2.58
CA ILE A 30 6.22 -8.34 -3.27
C ILE A 30 5.06 -9.17 -2.73
N PHE A 31 4.91 -9.22 -1.41
CA PHE A 31 3.83 -9.99 -0.81
C PHE A 31 2.45 -9.46 -1.20
N MET A 32 2.25 -8.14 -1.18
CA MET A 32 0.99 -7.52 -1.64
C MET A 32 0.72 -7.78 -3.13
N ALA A 33 1.74 -7.74 -3.98
CA ALA A 33 1.59 -8.07 -5.39
C ALA A 33 1.18 -9.53 -5.58
N VAL A 34 1.82 -10.47 -4.86
CA VAL A 34 1.50 -11.90 -4.92
C VAL A 34 0.08 -12.18 -4.39
N THR A 35 -0.32 -11.59 -3.26
CA THR A 35 -1.67 -11.79 -2.71
C THR A 35 -2.74 -11.18 -3.60
N THR A 36 -2.47 -10.04 -4.24
CA THR A 36 -3.39 -9.42 -5.19
C THR A 36 -3.49 -10.22 -6.48
N PHE A 37 -2.38 -10.75 -6.98
CA PHE A 37 -2.37 -11.64 -8.13
C PHE A 37 -3.11 -12.96 -7.84
N ALA A 38 -2.92 -13.53 -6.65
CA ALA A 38 -3.64 -14.74 -6.23
C ALA A 38 -5.16 -14.52 -6.16
N MET A 39 -5.63 -13.30 -5.82
CA MET A 39 -7.06 -12.97 -5.85
C MET A 39 -7.68 -13.07 -7.25
N LEU A 40 -6.91 -12.86 -8.32
CA LEU A 40 -7.42 -12.99 -9.70
C LEU A 40 -7.87 -14.42 -10.03
N PHE A 41 -7.29 -15.43 -9.37
CA PHE A 41 -7.60 -16.85 -9.59
C PHE A 41 -8.39 -17.46 -8.43
N ALA A 42 -8.79 -16.66 -7.45
CA ALA A 42 -9.51 -17.14 -6.28
C ALA A 42 -10.96 -17.46 -6.64
N THR A 43 -11.34 -18.74 -6.52
CA THR A 43 -12.71 -19.23 -6.75
C THR A 43 -13.53 -19.34 -5.46
N ASN A 44 -12.94 -19.01 -4.32
CA ASN A 44 -13.55 -19.13 -3.00
C ASN A 44 -13.51 -17.78 -2.27
N ASP A 45 -14.67 -17.30 -1.83
CA ASP A 45 -14.84 -16.02 -1.11
C ASP A 45 -13.93 -15.91 0.12
N PHE A 46 -13.65 -17.04 0.79
CA PHE A 46 -12.76 -17.07 1.94
C PHE A 46 -11.31 -16.71 1.57
N VAL A 47 -10.86 -17.16 0.39
CA VAL A 47 -9.51 -16.84 -0.12
C VAL A 47 -9.43 -15.37 -0.51
N ILE A 48 -10.47 -14.84 -1.17
CA ILE A 48 -10.57 -13.41 -1.51
C ILE A 48 -10.52 -12.56 -0.23
N LEU A 49 -11.29 -12.94 0.79
CA LEU A 49 -11.34 -12.23 2.07
C LEU A 49 -9.99 -12.25 2.78
N ALA A 50 -9.34 -13.42 2.86
CA ALA A 50 -8.04 -13.58 3.50
C ALA A 50 -6.94 -12.79 2.78
N CYS A 51 -6.88 -12.85 1.45
CA CYS A 51 -5.91 -12.10 0.65
C CYS A 51 -6.16 -10.59 0.74
N SER A 52 -7.42 -10.14 0.70
CA SER A 52 -7.78 -8.73 0.87
C SER A 52 -7.39 -8.23 2.27
N PHE A 53 -7.66 -9.03 3.30
CA PHE A 53 -7.29 -8.71 4.67
C PHE A 53 -5.77 -8.59 4.84
N LEU A 54 -5.00 -9.56 4.34
CA LEU A 54 -3.54 -9.54 4.41
C LEU A 54 -2.96 -8.33 3.67
N THR A 55 -3.42 -8.07 2.45
CA THR A 55 -2.97 -6.94 1.64
C THR A 55 -3.27 -5.61 2.34
N GLY A 56 -4.48 -5.44 2.86
CA GLY A 56 -4.86 -4.23 3.61
C GLY A 56 -4.09 -4.05 4.92
N SER A 57 -3.79 -5.15 5.62
CA SER A 57 -2.99 -5.13 6.85
C SER A 57 -1.55 -4.69 6.57
N ILE A 58 -0.95 -5.23 5.51
CA ILE A 58 0.42 -4.90 5.11
C ILE A 58 0.49 -3.46 4.59
N PHE A 59 -0.49 -3.03 3.81
CA PHE A 59 -0.60 -1.64 3.36
C PHE A 59 -0.68 -0.65 4.54
N ALA A 60 -1.39 -0.99 5.62
CA ALA A 60 -1.42 -0.16 6.81
C ALA A 60 -0.03 -0.01 7.48
N THR A 61 0.82 -1.05 7.41
CA THR A 61 2.20 -0.95 7.92
C THR A 61 3.03 0.05 7.11
N TRP A 62 2.78 0.20 5.81
CA TRP A 62 3.52 1.14 4.96
C TRP A 62 3.41 2.57 5.45
N PHE A 63 2.22 3.04 5.85
CA PHE A 63 2.06 4.40 6.33
C PHE A 63 2.96 4.67 7.54
N ALA A 64 2.97 3.77 8.53
CA ALA A 64 3.82 3.91 9.71
C ALA A 64 5.32 3.99 9.35
N PHE A 65 5.76 3.21 8.35
CA PHE A 65 7.15 3.23 7.89
C PHE A 65 7.49 4.47 7.06
N ILE A 66 6.65 4.88 6.11
CA ILE A 66 6.90 6.03 5.22
C ILE A 66 7.06 7.33 6.02
N PHE A 67 6.22 7.57 7.02
CA PHE A 67 6.36 8.73 7.91
C PHE A 67 7.64 8.71 8.75
N SER A 68 8.28 7.55 8.90
CA SER A 68 9.53 7.43 9.63
C SER A 68 10.79 7.57 8.79
N ILE A 69 10.72 7.41 7.47
CA ILE A 69 11.89 7.48 6.56
C ILE A 69 12.61 8.83 6.67
N PRO A 70 11.93 9.99 6.55
CA PRO A 70 12.62 11.27 6.63
C PRO A 70 13.27 11.51 8.00
N LYS A 71 12.72 10.92 9.07
CA LYS A 71 13.26 11.06 10.43
C LYS A 71 14.48 10.18 10.68
N GLU A 72 14.62 9.07 9.97
CA GLU A 72 15.74 8.13 10.15
C GLU A 72 16.93 8.45 9.24
N GLU A 73 16.68 8.87 7.99
CA GLU A 73 17.78 9.14 7.05
C GLU A 73 18.34 10.56 7.16
N LEU A 74 17.56 11.53 7.64
CA LEU A 74 18.00 12.91 7.80
C LEU A 74 18.31 13.18 9.28
N LYS A 75 19.59 13.05 9.66
CA LYS A 75 20.08 13.29 11.03
C LYS A 75 19.80 14.70 11.56
N GLU A 76 19.46 15.65 10.69
CA GLU A 76 19.05 17.03 11.02
C GLU A 76 17.77 17.45 10.25
N ALA A 77 16.78 16.55 10.18
CA ALA A 77 15.53 16.86 9.49
C ALA A 77 14.79 18.02 10.17
N THR A 78 14.80 19.21 9.57
CA THR A 78 13.90 20.28 9.98
C THR A 78 12.45 19.90 9.66
N THR A 79 11.49 20.37 10.45
CA THR A 79 10.06 20.12 10.23
C THR A 79 9.62 20.46 8.80
N GLN A 80 10.23 21.49 8.21
CA GLN A 80 9.99 21.93 6.84
C GLN A 80 10.39 20.87 5.81
N ILE A 81 11.58 20.26 5.96
CA ILE A 81 12.07 19.21 5.04
C ILE A 81 11.19 17.96 5.13
N VAL A 82 10.82 17.55 6.34
CA VAL A 82 9.91 16.40 6.55
C VAL A 82 8.56 16.66 5.90
N THR A 83 8.00 17.85 6.09
CA THR A 83 6.70 18.22 5.51
C THR A 83 6.75 18.25 3.99
N TRP A 84 7.84 18.77 3.42
CA TRP A 84 8.05 18.82 1.97
C TRP A 84 8.17 17.41 1.37
N ALA A 85 8.98 16.53 1.99
CA ALA A 85 9.15 15.15 1.56
C ALA A 85 7.82 14.37 1.60
N MET A 86 7.06 14.49 2.70
CA MET A 86 5.75 13.85 2.81
C MET A 86 4.76 14.41 1.79
N SER A 87 4.73 15.73 1.58
CA SER A 87 3.83 16.37 0.61
C SER A 87 4.11 15.86 -0.81
N THR A 88 5.37 15.83 -1.24
CA THR A 88 5.76 15.30 -2.55
C THR A 88 5.36 13.83 -2.70
N PHE A 89 5.60 13.00 -1.68
CA PHE A 89 5.18 11.61 -1.67
C PHE A 89 3.67 11.44 -1.89
N TRP A 90 2.86 12.22 -1.16
CA TRP A 90 1.41 12.16 -1.26
C TRP A 90 0.90 12.66 -2.62
N VAL A 91 1.43 13.77 -3.13
CA VAL A 91 1.06 14.29 -4.45
C VAL A 91 1.34 13.25 -5.53
N CYS A 92 2.54 12.66 -5.56
CA CYS A 92 2.85 11.60 -6.53
C CYS A 92 1.90 10.39 -6.41
N THR A 93 1.62 9.97 -5.17
CA THR A 93 0.69 8.85 -4.91
C THR A 93 -0.71 9.16 -5.42
N PHE A 94 -1.23 10.36 -5.15
CA PHE A 94 -2.55 10.77 -5.61
C PHE A 94 -2.64 10.90 -7.12
N VAL A 95 -1.58 11.39 -7.78
CA VAL A 95 -1.53 11.46 -9.24
C VAL A 95 -1.63 10.05 -9.85
N LEU A 96 -0.82 9.10 -9.37
CA LEU A 96 -0.86 7.71 -9.84
C LEU A 96 -2.22 7.05 -9.59
N ALA A 97 -2.78 7.24 -8.38
CA ALA A 97 -4.10 6.72 -8.04
C ALA A 97 -5.20 7.31 -8.92
N THR A 98 -5.12 8.61 -9.23
CA THR A 98 -6.07 9.30 -10.11
C THR A 98 -6.01 8.75 -11.52
N ILE A 99 -4.80 8.60 -12.08
CA ILE A 99 -4.62 8.01 -13.42
C ILE A 99 -5.21 6.60 -13.45
N ASN A 100 -4.93 5.76 -12.44
CA ASN A 100 -5.47 4.41 -12.37
C ASN A 100 -7.01 4.41 -12.32
N SER A 101 -7.61 5.26 -11.50
CA SER A 101 -9.07 5.40 -11.42
C SER A 101 -9.70 5.84 -12.74
N GLN A 102 -9.04 6.75 -13.48
CA GLN A 102 -9.50 7.18 -14.80
C GLN A 102 -9.40 6.05 -15.83
N LEU A 103 -8.34 5.25 -15.79
CA LEU A 103 -8.21 4.06 -16.65
C LEU A 103 -9.31 3.03 -16.37
N ILE A 104 -9.62 2.78 -15.10
CA ILE A 104 -10.72 1.89 -14.72
C ILE A 104 -12.06 2.46 -15.18
N GLY A 105 -12.32 3.76 -14.94
CA GLY A 105 -13.55 4.42 -15.39
C GLY A 105 -13.74 4.34 -16.91
N TRP A 106 -12.69 4.69 -17.66
CA TRP A 106 -12.69 4.58 -19.12
C TRP A 106 -12.89 3.14 -19.60
N SER A 107 -12.26 2.16 -18.94
CA SER A 107 -12.46 0.75 -19.26
C SER A 107 -13.92 0.34 -19.07
N VAL A 108 -14.55 0.73 -17.96
CA VAL A 108 -15.96 0.42 -17.68
C VAL A 108 -16.90 1.07 -18.70
N ASP A 109 -16.64 2.33 -19.06
CA ASP A 109 -17.44 3.07 -20.06
C ASP A 109 -17.36 2.42 -21.44
N LEU A 110 -16.19 1.89 -21.82
CA LEU A 110 -16.01 1.17 -23.09
C LEU A 110 -16.65 -0.22 -23.10
N THR A 111 -16.61 -0.94 -21.97
CA THR A 111 -17.04 -2.35 -21.90
C THR A 111 -18.46 -2.54 -21.37
N GLY A 112 -19.15 -1.46 -20.98
CA GLY A 112 -20.52 -1.51 -20.45
C GLY A 112 -20.65 -2.20 -19.09
N GLY A 113 -19.53 -2.43 -18.39
CA GLY A 113 -19.49 -3.12 -17.10
C GLY A 113 -18.07 -3.56 -16.70
N PHE A 114 -17.88 -3.87 -15.42
CA PHE A 114 -16.61 -4.33 -14.83
C PHE A 114 -16.14 -5.73 -15.29
N THR A 115 -16.88 -6.39 -16.19
CA THR A 115 -16.77 -7.82 -16.47
C THR A 115 -15.79 -8.19 -17.59
N VAL A 116 -15.38 -7.26 -18.46
CA VAL A 116 -14.64 -7.59 -19.70
C VAL A 116 -13.14 -7.24 -19.64
N GLY A 117 -12.59 -6.96 -18.45
CA GLY A 117 -11.12 -6.95 -18.27
C GLY A 117 -10.51 -8.36 -18.24
N PHE A 118 -11.34 -9.40 -18.26
CA PHE A 118 -10.97 -10.80 -18.01
C PHE A 118 -11.64 -11.81 -18.97
N THR A 119 -12.14 -11.35 -20.12
CA THR A 119 -12.58 -12.21 -21.24
C THR A 119 -11.67 -11.98 -22.43
#